data_AF-A0A842LHK9-F1
#
_entry.id   AF-A0A842LHK9-F1
#
_cell.length_a   1.000
_cell.length_b   1.000
_cell.length_c   1.000
_cell.angle_alpha   90.00
_cell.angle_beta   90.00
_cell.angle_gamma   90.00
#
_symmetry.space_group_name_H-M   'P 1'
#
loop_
_entity.id
_entity.type
_entity.pdbx_description
1 polymer ?
#
loop_
_entity_poly.entity_id
_entity_poly.type
_entity_poly.pdbx_seq_one_letter_code
_entity_poly.pdbx_strand_id
1 'polypeptide(L)'
;MGGGAQRKDLKRRGVQRVRIFVTDDLPGLEEAIKKIFPQADWQLCVLHAVREALNKARKKDREALAEALKKIYRAETEEEAREALQKLWERWGAIYPKIVKRWETKAYALLAFLQHPKPIRRYLYTTNQLERLAKEVKRRTKVVEVFCGEEAVENLLYLVLRHLDEAWGARRLRGFAEI
;
A
#
# COMPACT_ATOMS: atom_id res chain seq x y z
N MET A 1 -12.59 -15.22 7.71
CA MET A 1 -11.36 -15.95 8.06
C MET A 1 -10.19 -14.97 8.05
N GLY A 2 -9.57 -14.72 9.22
CA GLY A 2 -8.66 -13.60 9.42
C GLY A 2 -7.29 -13.74 8.75
N GLY A 3 -6.68 -12.63 8.35
CA GLY A 3 -5.44 -12.57 7.55
C GLY A 3 -4.20 -13.28 8.10
N GLY A 4 -4.24 -13.78 9.35
CA GLY A 4 -3.18 -14.62 9.91
C GLY A 4 -3.04 -16.00 9.26
N ALA A 5 -4.14 -16.58 8.74
CA ALA A 5 -4.10 -17.90 8.08
C ALA A 5 -3.32 -17.87 6.77
N GLN A 6 -3.50 -16.81 5.97
CA GLN A 6 -2.84 -16.62 4.68
C GLN A 6 -1.32 -16.47 4.79
N ARG A 7 -0.81 -15.86 5.88
CA ARG A 7 0.64 -15.68 6.08
C ARG A 7 1.35 -16.97 6.49
N LYS A 8 0.70 -17.80 7.30
CA LYS A 8 1.21 -19.14 7.64
C LYS A 8 1.26 -20.03 6.40
N ASP A 9 0.30 -19.84 5.49
CA ASP A 9 0.26 -20.51 4.19
C ASP A 9 1.51 -20.22 3.35
N LEU A 10 1.91 -18.96 3.23
CA LEU A 10 3.13 -18.57 2.51
C LEU A 10 4.37 -19.30 3.03
N LYS A 11 4.53 -19.37 4.36
CA LYS A 11 5.64 -20.09 4.98
C LYS A 11 5.59 -21.59 4.70
N ARG A 12 4.40 -22.19 4.78
CA ARG A 12 4.18 -23.61 4.42
C ARG A 12 4.50 -23.90 2.95
N ARG A 13 4.24 -22.94 2.07
CA ARG A 13 4.54 -23.02 0.63
C ARG A 13 6.00 -22.71 0.28
N GLY A 14 6.87 -22.50 1.27
CA GLY A 14 8.32 -22.38 1.08
C GLY A 14 8.86 -20.95 1.12
N VAL A 15 8.06 -19.92 1.39
CA VAL A 15 8.56 -18.56 1.56
C VAL A 15 9.40 -18.49 2.84
N GLN A 16 10.71 -18.31 2.67
CA GLN A 16 11.66 -18.26 3.79
C GLN A 16 11.82 -16.85 4.37
N ARG A 17 11.90 -15.84 3.49
CA ARG A 17 12.19 -14.46 3.88
C ARG A 17 11.35 -13.48 3.07
N VAL A 18 10.82 -12.48 3.76
CA VAL A 18 10.17 -11.31 3.16
C VAL A 18 10.89 -10.07 3.70
N ARG A 19 11.19 -9.11 2.82
CA ARG A 19 11.86 -7.85 3.20
C ARG A 19 10.87 -6.84 3.75
N ILE A 20 9.72 -6.68 3.08
CA ILE A 20 8.72 -5.69 3.46
C ILE A 20 7.32 -6.21 3.15
N PHE A 21 6.37 -5.94 4.05
CA PHE A 21 4.95 -6.05 3.81
C PHE A 21 4.33 -4.66 3.73
N VAL A 22 3.63 -4.36 2.63
CA VAL A 22 2.84 -3.14 2.49
C VAL A 22 1.37 -3.52 2.63
N THR A 23 0.69 -3.01 3.66
CA THR A 23 -0.72 -3.33 3.94
C THR A 23 -1.54 -2.07 4.14
N ASP A 24 -2.86 -2.21 4.09
CA ASP A 24 -3.75 -1.21 4.69
C ASP A 24 -3.65 -1.25 6.23
N ASP A 25 -4.27 -0.27 6.88
CA ASP A 25 -4.26 -0.08 8.33
C ASP A 25 -5.35 -0.94 9.00
N LEU A 26 -5.29 -2.26 8.78
CA LEU A 26 -6.17 -3.21 9.43
C LEU A 26 -5.62 -3.60 10.81
N PRO A 27 -6.45 -3.56 11.86
CA PRO A 27 -6.03 -3.93 13.21
C PRO A 27 -5.43 -5.33 13.29
N GLY A 28 -4.32 -5.49 14.04
CA GLY A 28 -3.68 -6.79 14.29
C GLY A 28 -2.78 -7.29 13.14
N LEU A 29 -2.67 -6.55 12.02
CA LEU A 29 -1.84 -6.97 10.89
C LEU A 29 -0.35 -6.89 11.19
N GLU A 30 0.10 -5.80 11.81
CA GLU A 30 1.50 -5.58 12.15
C GLU A 30 2.00 -6.71 13.08
N GLU A 31 1.24 -6.99 14.14
CA GLU A 31 1.57 -8.02 15.12
C GLU A 31 1.58 -9.41 14.47
N ALA A 32 0.61 -9.69 13.60
CA ALA A 32 0.54 -10.95 12.88
C ALA A 32 1.70 -11.14 11.89
N ILE A 33 2.15 -10.06 11.23
CA ILE A 33 3.32 -10.08 10.35
C ILE A 33 4.57 -10.35 11.17
N LYS A 34 4.82 -9.56 12.23
CA LYS A 34 5.98 -9.71 13.10
C LYS A 34 6.06 -11.09 13.75
N LYS A 35 4.92 -11.71 14.06
CA LYS A 35 4.88 -13.09 14.60
C LYS A 35 5.34 -14.16 13.62
N ILE A 36 5.10 -13.98 12.31
CA ILE A 36 5.38 -15.00 11.29
C ILE A 36 6.71 -14.72 10.58
N PHE A 37 6.97 -13.46 10.29
CA PHE A 37 8.16 -12.92 9.60
C PHE A 37 8.77 -11.78 10.44
N PRO A 38 9.48 -12.09 11.54
CA PRO A 38 9.98 -11.08 12.47
C PRO A 38 11.04 -10.14 11.88
N GLN A 39 11.69 -10.55 10.79
CA GLN A 39 12.70 -9.74 10.09
C GLN A 39 12.11 -8.91 8.94
N ALA A 40 10.80 -8.99 8.70
CA ALA A 40 10.17 -8.23 7.64
C ALA A 40 9.76 -6.85 8.16
N ASP A 41 10.11 -5.82 7.39
CA ASP A 41 9.62 -4.47 7.64
C ASP A 41 8.12 -4.41 7.38
N TRP A 42 7.43 -3.56 8.13
CA TRP A 42 6.00 -3.32 7.93
C TRP A 42 5.77 -1.88 7.52
N GLN A 43 5.05 -1.72 6.42
CA GLN A 43 4.70 -0.43 5.85
C GLN A 43 3.18 -0.31 5.71
N LEU A 44 2.67 0.85 6.07
CA LEU A 44 1.32 1.25 5.71
C LEU A 44 1.28 1.75 4.27
N CYS A 45 0.25 1.33 3.56
CA CYS A 45 0.00 1.76 2.20
C CYS A 45 -0.27 3.26 2.15
N VAL A 46 0.72 4.00 1.64
CA VAL A 46 0.68 5.46 1.49
C VAL A 46 -0.55 5.91 0.72
N LEU A 47 -0.94 5.19 -0.35
CA LEU A 47 -2.13 5.57 -1.12
C LEU A 47 -3.41 5.49 -0.27
N HIS A 48 -3.58 4.43 0.52
CA HIS A 48 -4.75 4.32 1.40
C HIS A 48 -4.76 5.44 2.43
N ALA A 49 -3.60 5.79 3.00
CA ALA A 49 -3.48 6.91 3.92
C ALA A 49 -3.81 8.26 3.27
N VAL A 50 -3.37 8.50 2.03
CA VAL A 50 -3.72 9.70 1.25
C VAL A 50 -5.22 9.75 0.96
N ARG A 51 -5.80 8.67 0.45
CA ARG A 51 -7.23 8.60 0.15
C ARG A 51 -8.08 8.85 1.40
N GLU A 52 -7.70 8.25 2.52
CA GLU A 52 -8.40 8.46 3.79
C GLU A 52 -8.35 9.93 4.25
N ALA A 53 -7.18 10.57 4.14
CA ALA A 53 -7.02 11.98 4.45
C ALA A 53 -7.90 12.85 3.54
N LEU A 54 -7.88 12.63 2.23
CA LEU A 54 -8.66 13.41 1.26
C LEU A 54 -10.16 13.20 1.41
N ASN A 55 -10.61 12.01 1.80
CA ASN A 55 -12.02 11.73 2.08
C ASN A 55 -12.55 12.54 3.28
N LYS A 56 -11.68 12.81 4.27
CA LYS A 56 -11.99 13.61 5.46
C LYS A 56 -11.84 15.12 5.24
N ALA A 57 -11.23 15.53 4.12
CA ALA A 57 -11.01 16.93 3.79
C ALA A 57 -12.14 17.53 2.94
N ARG A 58 -12.40 18.82 3.14
CA ARG A 58 -13.35 19.60 2.33
C ARG A 58 -12.88 19.66 0.88
N LYS A 59 -13.82 19.63 -0.08
CA LYS A 59 -13.51 19.59 -1.52
C LYS A 59 -12.50 20.67 -1.96
N LYS A 60 -12.66 21.91 -1.46
CA LYS A 60 -11.78 23.05 -1.76
C LYS A 60 -10.34 22.88 -1.27
N ASP A 61 -10.11 22.07 -0.24
CA ASP A 61 -8.81 21.90 0.38
C ASP A 61 -8.07 20.65 -0.12
N ARG A 62 -8.78 19.74 -0.81
CA ARG A 62 -8.25 18.42 -1.22
C ARG A 62 -7.00 18.51 -2.07
N GLU A 63 -6.96 19.41 -3.04
CA GLU A 63 -5.81 19.55 -3.94
C GLU A 63 -4.57 20.03 -3.17
N ALA A 64 -4.71 21.10 -2.39
CA ALA A 64 -3.63 21.63 -1.57
C ALA A 64 -3.15 20.64 -0.50
N LEU A 65 -4.07 19.89 0.10
CA LEU A 65 -3.74 18.82 1.05
C LEU A 65 -3.02 17.66 0.35
N ALA A 66 -3.46 17.25 -0.83
CA ALA A 66 -2.81 16.17 -1.59
C ALA A 66 -1.36 16.52 -1.93
N GLU A 67 -1.08 17.75 -2.37
CA GLU A 67 0.29 18.19 -2.63
C GLU A 67 1.14 18.29 -1.36
N ALA A 68 0.56 18.68 -0.23
CA ALA A 68 1.26 18.65 1.06
C ALA A 68 1.64 17.22 1.47
N LEU A 69 0.70 16.27 1.38
CA LEU A 69 0.94 14.85 1.67
C LEU A 69 1.97 14.22 0.72
N LYS A 70 1.96 14.63 -0.55
CA LYS A 70 2.90 14.18 -1.57
C LYS A 70 4.34 14.56 -1.31
N LYS A 71 4.59 15.71 -0.68
CA LYS A 71 5.94 16.10 -0.25
C LYS A 71 6.50 15.14 0.81
N ILE A 72 5.64 14.60 1.67
CA ILE A 72 6.06 13.67 2.73
C ILE A 72 6.55 12.34 2.13
N TYR A 73 5.71 11.66 1.32
CA TYR A 73 6.07 10.34 0.80
C TYR A 73 7.01 10.36 -0.42
N ARG A 74 7.32 11.54 -0.97
CA ARG A 74 8.34 11.71 -2.02
C ARG A 74 9.67 12.23 -1.49
N ALA A 75 9.80 12.45 -0.19
CA ALA A 75 11.07 12.80 0.44
C ALA A 75 12.15 11.75 0.12
N GLU A 76 13.38 12.22 -0.08
CA GLU A 76 14.52 11.33 -0.33
C GLU A 76 15.17 10.85 0.97
N THR A 77 15.04 11.63 2.04
CA THR A 77 15.63 11.39 3.37
C THR A 77 14.57 11.43 4.48
N GLU A 78 14.91 10.90 5.66
CA GLU A 78 14.02 10.99 6.83
C GLU A 78 13.87 12.45 7.29
N GLU A 79 14.93 13.24 7.18
CA GLU A 79 14.97 14.66 7.55
C GLU A 79 13.99 15.47 6.69
N GLU A 80 14.02 15.28 5.36
CA GLU A 80 13.08 15.91 4.44
C GLU A 80 11.63 15.51 4.75
N ALA A 81 11.40 14.23 5.08
CA ALA A 81 10.07 13.74 5.42
C ALA A 81 9.56 14.35 6.73
N ARG A 82 10.43 14.52 7.73
CA ARG A 82 10.12 15.19 9.00
C ARG A 82 9.80 16.66 8.79
N GLU A 83 10.59 17.37 7.97
CA GLU A 83 10.32 18.77 7.64
C GLU A 83 8.98 18.93 6.91
N ALA A 84 8.68 18.02 5.97
CA ALA A 84 7.40 18.00 5.27
C ALA A 84 6.22 17.71 6.21
N LEU A 85 6.39 16.84 7.21
CA LEU A 85 5.39 16.57 8.26
C LEU A 85 5.16 17.80 9.14
N GLN A 86 6.22 18.52 9.51
CA GLN A 86 6.11 19.77 10.27
C GLN A 86 5.33 20.82 9.48
N LYS A 87 5.65 21.02 8.20
CA LYS A 87 4.92 21.94 7.31
C LYS A 87 3.46 21.53 7.13
N LEU A 88 3.16 20.22 7.16
CA LEU A 88 1.79 19.72 7.16
C LEU A 88 1.05 20.15 8.44
N TRP A 89 1.71 20.07 9.59
CA TRP A 89 1.16 20.49 10.89
C TRP A 89 0.90 21.98 10.95
N GLU A 90 1.87 22.81 10.55
CA GLU A 90 1.72 24.26 10.56
C GLU A 90 0.54 24.72 9.69
N ARG A 91 0.38 24.12 8.50
CA ARG A 91 -0.68 24.52 7.57
C ARG A 91 -2.05 23.93 7.89
N TRP A 92 -2.10 22.65 8.28
CA TRP A 92 -3.35 21.89 8.37
C TRP A 92 -3.69 21.44 9.79
N GLY A 93 -2.82 21.63 10.77
CA GLY A 93 -3.04 21.18 12.16
C GLY A 93 -4.27 21.81 12.80
N ALA A 94 -4.50 23.12 12.54
CA ALA A 94 -5.69 23.81 13.04
C ALA A 94 -6.99 23.41 12.32
N ILE A 95 -6.91 23.06 11.04
CA ILE A 95 -8.08 22.78 10.19
C ILE A 95 -8.49 21.28 10.27
N TYR A 96 -7.49 20.40 10.25
CA TYR A 96 -7.63 18.95 10.18
C TYR A 96 -6.74 18.24 11.22
N PRO A 97 -6.87 18.52 12.53
CA PRO A 97 -5.98 17.98 13.56
C PRO A 97 -5.93 16.45 13.57
N LYS A 98 -7.05 15.79 13.28
CA LYS A 98 -7.13 14.31 13.20
C LYS A 98 -6.34 13.74 12.03
N ILE A 99 -6.28 14.44 10.89
CA ILE A 99 -5.51 13.99 9.72
C ILE A 99 -4.03 14.09 10.05
N VAL A 100 -3.58 15.26 10.51
CA VAL A 100 -2.15 15.49 10.76
C VAL A 100 -1.65 14.58 11.88
N LYS A 101 -2.38 14.46 13.00
CA LYS A 101 -2.03 13.56 14.10
C LYS A 101 -1.87 12.11 13.65
N ARG A 102 -2.75 11.63 12.75
CA ARG A 102 -2.64 10.28 12.19
C ARG A 102 -1.35 10.12 11.38
N TRP A 103 -1.05 11.08 10.50
CA TRP A 103 0.15 11.04 9.67
C TRP A 103 1.43 11.09 10.49
N GLU A 104 1.46 11.90 11.54
CA GLU A 104 2.55 11.96 12.51
C GLU A 104 2.69 10.64 13.29
N THR A 105 1.60 10.14 13.88
CA THR A 105 1.63 8.91 14.70
C THR A 105 2.01 7.69 13.87
N LYS A 106 1.59 7.64 12.60
CA LYS A 106 1.86 6.53 11.68
C LYS A 106 3.06 6.81 10.76
N ALA A 107 3.82 7.88 10.99
CA ALA A 107 4.95 8.26 10.13
C ALA A 107 5.97 7.12 9.98
N TYR A 108 6.29 6.43 11.08
CA TYR A 108 7.22 5.28 11.08
C TYR A 108 6.80 4.19 10.07
N ALA A 109 5.51 3.88 9.98
CA ALA A 109 5.00 2.85 9.08
C ALA A 109 4.75 3.41 7.68
N LEU A 110 4.42 4.69 7.52
CA LEU A 110 4.20 5.31 6.21
C LEU A 110 5.52 5.56 5.45
N LEU A 111 6.61 5.77 6.18
CA LEU A 111 7.93 6.10 5.65
C LEU A 111 8.93 4.93 5.68
N ALA A 112 8.49 3.73 6.06
CA ALA A 112 9.34 2.54 6.10
C ALA A 112 10.08 2.26 4.77
N PHE A 113 9.50 2.66 3.63
CA PHE A 113 10.16 2.57 2.32
C PHE A 113 11.53 3.29 2.26
N LEU A 114 11.79 4.29 3.10
CA LEU A 114 13.07 5.02 3.11
C LEU A 114 14.25 4.12 3.49
N GLN A 115 14.02 3.05 4.24
CA GLN A 115 15.04 2.06 4.58
C GLN A 115 15.41 1.14 3.40
N HIS A 116 14.66 1.19 2.30
CA HIS A 116 14.89 0.39 1.11
C HIS A 116 15.59 1.18 -0.01
N PRO A 117 16.22 0.48 -0.98
CA PRO A 117 16.97 1.14 -2.05
C PRO A 117 16.12 2.12 -2.87
N LYS A 118 16.70 3.30 -3.15
CA LYS A 118 16.07 4.40 -3.90
C LYS A 118 15.39 3.97 -5.22
N PRO A 119 15.97 3.07 -6.05
CA PRO A 119 15.37 2.66 -7.32
C PRO A 119 13.98 2.00 -7.18
N ILE A 120 13.70 1.34 -6.05
CA ILE A 120 12.44 0.62 -5.84
C ILE A 120 11.40 1.36 -5.00
N ARG A 121 11.80 2.43 -4.27
CA ARG A 121 10.91 3.18 -3.37
C ARG A 121 9.60 3.59 -4.04
N ARG A 122 9.64 4.00 -5.31
CA ARG A 122 8.44 4.37 -6.07
C ARG A 122 7.38 3.26 -6.14
N TYR A 123 7.77 1.99 -6.10
CA TYR A 123 6.84 0.86 -6.11
C TYR A 123 6.30 0.53 -4.72
N LEU A 124 6.97 1.02 -3.66
CA LEU A 124 6.54 0.84 -2.28
C LEU A 124 5.50 1.89 -1.89
N TYR A 125 5.71 3.17 -2.24
CA TYR A 125 4.76 4.24 -1.90
C TYR A 125 3.69 4.52 -2.97
N THR A 126 3.79 3.93 -4.18
CA THR A 126 2.71 3.95 -5.17
C THR A 126 2.09 2.59 -5.32
N THR A 127 0.79 2.54 -5.60
CA THR A 127 0.07 1.27 -5.82
C THR A 127 -0.45 1.14 -7.25
N ASN A 128 0.15 1.84 -8.22
CA ASN A 128 -0.30 1.82 -9.62
C ASN A 128 -0.48 0.39 -10.16
N GLN A 129 0.37 -0.55 -9.74
CA GLN A 129 0.28 -1.95 -10.16
C GLN A 129 -0.89 -2.69 -9.50
N LEU A 130 -1.13 -2.46 -8.20
CA LEU A 130 -2.30 -3.01 -7.50
C LEU A 130 -3.60 -2.42 -8.02
N GLU A 131 -3.64 -1.11 -8.33
CA GLU A 131 -4.80 -0.47 -8.93
C GLU A 131 -5.10 -1.01 -10.32
N ARG A 132 -4.07 -1.25 -11.14
CA ARG A 132 -4.23 -1.89 -12.46
C ARG A 132 -4.78 -3.30 -12.34
N LEU A 133 -4.23 -4.10 -11.42
CA LEU A 133 -4.75 -5.44 -11.11
C LEU A 133 -6.22 -5.38 -10.69
N ALA A 134 -6.55 -4.54 -9.71
CA ALA A 134 -7.91 -4.39 -9.22
C ALA A 134 -8.88 -3.88 -10.31
N LYS A 135 -8.42 -2.99 -11.19
CA LYS A 135 -9.20 -2.50 -12.33
C LYS A 135 -9.48 -3.62 -13.34
N GLU A 136 -8.50 -4.48 -13.61
CA GLU A 136 -8.69 -5.62 -14.51
C GLU A 136 -9.69 -6.62 -13.93
N VAL A 137 -9.53 -6.99 -12.66
CA VAL A 137 -10.47 -7.87 -11.96
C VAL A 137 -11.88 -7.30 -12.03
N LYS A 138 -12.06 -6.02 -11.65
CA LYS A 138 -13.38 -5.34 -11.72
C LYS A 138 -13.97 -5.30 -13.12
N ARG A 139 -13.14 -5.10 -14.16
CA ARG A 139 -13.59 -5.10 -15.55
C ARG A 139 -14.19 -6.44 -15.94
N ARG A 140 -13.54 -7.54 -15.56
CA ARG A 140 -13.94 -8.90 -15.91
C ARG A 140 -15.15 -9.37 -15.09
N THR A 141 -15.19 -9.04 -13.80
CA THR A 141 -16.33 -9.37 -12.94
C THR A 141 -17.58 -8.58 -13.32
N LYS A 142 -17.44 -7.34 -13.80
CA LYS A 142 -18.59 -6.51 -14.20
C LYS A 142 -19.38 -7.09 -15.38
N VAL A 143 -18.73 -7.83 -16.27
CA VAL A 143 -19.39 -8.45 -17.44
C VAL A 143 -20.32 -9.59 -17.03
N VAL A 144 -20.00 -10.30 -15.95
CA VAL A 144 -20.77 -11.47 -15.50
C VAL A 144 -22.06 -11.06 -14.78
N GLU A 145 -22.10 -9.87 -14.19
CA GLU A 145 -23.20 -9.27 -13.43
C GLU A 145 -23.66 -10.06 -12.18
N VAL A 146 -23.97 -11.34 -12.32
CA VAL A 146 -24.43 -12.24 -11.27
C VAL A 146 -23.65 -13.56 -11.33
N PHE A 147 -23.15 -14.00 -10.18
CA PHE A 147 -22.43 -15.27 -10.05
C PHE A 147 -23.33 -16.33 -9.43
N CYS A 148 -23.23 -17.57 -9.91
CA CYS A 148 -23.99 -18.73 -9.41
C CYS A 148 -23.48 -19.28 -8.06
N GLY A 149 -22.42 -18.70 -7.48
CA GLY A 149 -21.84 -19.12 -6.21
C GLY A 149 -20.42 -18.57 -6.01
N GLU A 150 -19.86 -18.77 -4.81
CA GLU A 150 -18.50 -18.32 -4.47
C GLU A 150 -17.44 -18.97 -5.38
N GLU A 151 -17.57 -20.27 -5.65
CA GLU A 151 -16.66 -21.01 -6.53
C GLU A 151 -16.59 -20.42 -7.95
N ALA A 152 -17.70 -19.93 -8.49
CA ALA A 152 -17.72 -19.28 -9.80
C ALA A 152 -16.90 -17.98 -9.80
N VAL A 153 -16.92 -17.23 -8.70
CA VAL A 153 -16.10 -16.02 -8.52
C VAL A 153 -14.63 -16.40 -8.40
N GLU A 154 -14.31 -17.42 -7.61
CA GLU A 154 -12.94 -17.90 -7.43
C GLU A 154 -12.33 -18.39 -8.75
N ASN A 155 -13.08 -19.16 -9.53
CA ASN A 155 -12.67 -19.64 -10.85
C ASN A 155 -12.40 -18.49 -11.81
N LEU A 156 -13.29 -17.50 -11.89
CA LEU A 156 -13.05 -16.32 -12.71
C LEU A 156 -11.81 -15.55 -12.24
N LEU A 157 -11.67 -15.34 -10.93
CA LEU A 157 -10.53 -14.64 -10.37
C LEU A 157 -9.23 -15.36 -10.70
N TYR A 158 -9.19 -16.69 -10.56
CA TYR A 158 -8.04 -17.52 -10.94
C TYR A 158 -7.69 -17.36 -12.42
N LEU A 159 -8.66 -17.43 -13.32
CA LEU A 159 -8.43 -17.25 -14.77
C LEU A 159 -7.87 -15.85 -15.09
N VAL A 160 -8.39 -14.81 -14.46
CA VAL A 160 -7.88 -13.44 -14.63
C VAL A 160 -6.45 -13.32 -14.11
N LEU A 161 -6.17 -13.86 -12.92
CA LEU A 161 -4.84 -13.83 -12.33
C LEU A 161 -3.82 -14.60 -13.17
N ARG A 162 -4.17 -15.78 -13.69
CA ARG A 162 -3.32 -16.55 -14.60
C ARG A 162 -3.01 -15.79 -15.89
N HIS A 163 -4.02 -15.20 -16.51
CA HIS A 163 -3.83 -14.40 -17.73
C HIS A 163 -2.88 -13.21 -17.48
N LEU A 164 -3.02 -12.54 -16.34
CA LEU A 164 -2.13 -11.44 -15.96
C LEU A 164 -0.71 -11.91 -15.66
N ASP A 165 -0.56 -13.06 -15.01
CA ASP A 165 0.73 -13.67 -14.73
C ASP A 165 1.48 -14.01 -16.03
N GLU A 166 0.81 -14.64 -16.99
CA GLU A 166 1.38 -14.91 -18.33
C GLU A 166 1.79 -13.61 -19.04
N ALA A 167 0.94 -12.58 -19.00
CA ALA A 167 1.22 -11.29 -19.63
C ALA A 167 2.36 -10.52 -18.94
N TRP A 168 2.58 -10.72 -17.64
CA TRP A 168 3.59 -10.01 -16.85
C TRP A 168 4.85 -10.82 -16.59
N GLY A 169 4.85 -12.13 -16.86
CA GLY A 169 5.95 -13.04 -16.48
C GLY A 169 7.31 -12.65 -17.05
N ALA A 170 7.35 -12.02 -18.22
CA ALA A 170 8.58 -11.51 -18.83
C ALA A 170 8.98 -10.09 -18.36
N ARG A 171 8.10 -9.38 -17.64
CA ARG A 171 8.29 -7.97 -17.28
C ARG A 171 9.03 -7.83 -15.96
N ARG A 172 10.23 -7.25 -16.01
CA ARG A 172 10.93 -6.76 -14.81
C ARG A 172 10.58 -5.31 -14.53
N LEU A 173 10.35 -4.99 -13.26
CA LEU A 173 10.19 -3.60 -12.83
C LEU A 173 11.55 -2.90 -12.83
N ARG A 174 11.63 -1.72 -13.45
CA ARG A 174 12.85 -0.88 -13.47
C ARG A 174 13.31 -0.60 -12.03
N GLY A 175 14.61 -0.65 -11.74
CA GLY A 175 15.14 -0.53 -10.38
C GLY A 175 15.26 -1.85 -9.63
N PHE A 176 14.49 -2.90 -9.96
CA PHE A 176 14.71 -4.25 -9.41
C PHE A 176 15.83 -5.02 -10.12
N ALA A 177 16.26 -4.57 -11.31
CA ALA A 177 17.43 -5.11 -11.98
C ALA A 177 18.75 -4.48 -11.52
N GLU A 178 18.66 -3.41 -10.71
CA GLU A 178 19.78 -2.58 -10.25
C GLU A 178 20.15 -2.88 -8.78
N ILE A 179 19.46 -3.84 -8.16
CA ILE A 179 19.60 -4.28 -6.75
C ILE A 179 19.91 -5.77 -6.76
#